data_AF-A0A5P1FFW8-F1
#
_entry.id   AF-A0A5P1FFW8-F1
#
_cell.length_a   1.000
_cell.length_b   1.000
_cell.length_c   1.000
_cell.angle_alpha   90.00
_cell.angle_beta   90.00
_cell.angle_gamma   90.00
#
_symmetry.space_group_name_H-M   'P 1'
#
loop_
_entity.id
_entity.type
_entity.pdbx_description
1 polymer ?
#
loop_
_entity_poly.entity_id
_entity_poly.type
_entity_poly.pdbx_seq_one_letter_code
_entity_poly.pdbx_strand_id
1 'polypeptide(L)'
;MKEKPIKAIFLGTRIGDPNAVGQEQFSPSSLGWPPFMRVNPILDWSYRDVWAFLLTCKVQYCSLYDKGEYVEILLLLRFHF
;
A
#
# COMPACT_ATOMS: atom_id res chain seq x y z
N MET A 1 25.01 9.88 16.11
CA MET A 1 24.86 8.82 15.09
C MET A 1 24.23 9.46 13.86
N LYS A 2 24.77 9.25 12.65
CA LYS A 2 24.10 9.73 11.42
C LYS A 2 22.94 8.79 11.11
N GLU A 3 21.75 9.34 10.93
CA GLU A 3 20.58 8.58 10.47
C GLU A 3 20.84 8.01 9.07
N LYS A 4 20.38 6.78 8.83
CA LYS A 4 20.47 6.15 7.52
C LYS A 4 19.36 6.71 6.63
N PRO A 5 19.66 7.19 5.42
CA PRO A 5 18.62 7.71 4.53
C PRO A 5 17.67 6.58 4.10
N ILE A 6 16.37 6.86 4.12
CA ILE A 6 15.34 5.95 3.61
C ILE A 6 15.52 5.83 2.09
N LYS A 7 15.61 4.60 1.59
CA LYS A 7 15.79 4.33 0.15
C LYS A 7 14.49 4.01 -0.58
N ALA A 8 13.57 3.34 0.09
CA ALA A 8 12.33 2.88 -0.49
C ALA A 8 11.22 2.80 0.56
N ILE A 9 9.97 2.95 0.10
CA ILE A 9 8.76 2.87 0.92
C ILE A 9 7.75 1.98 0.20
N PHE A 10 7.21 0.98 0.90
CA PHE A 10 6.08 0.19 0.41
C PHE A 10 4.78 0.98 0.58
N LEU A 11 3.99 1.04 -0.49
CA LEU A 11 2.69 1.69 -0.51
C LEU A 11 1.59 0.70 -0.89
N GLY A 12 0.44 0.81 -0.22
CA GLY A 12 -0.74 0.00 -0.50
C GLY A 12 -1.61 0.54 -1.63
N THR A 13 -1.02 1.22 -2.62
CA THR A 13 -1.75 1.78 -3.77
C THR A 13 -2.12 0.67 -4.75
N ARG A 14 -3.36 0.69 -5.24
CA ARG A 14 -3.88 -0.18 -6.31
C ARG A 14 -4.27 0.64 -7.53
N ILE A 15 -4.27 0.03 -8.70
CA ILE A 15 -4.50 0.71 -9.99
C ILE A 15 -5.87 1.39 -10.10
N GLY A 16 -6.85 0.94 -9.30
CA GLY A 16 -8.18 1.54 -9.23
C GLY A 16 -8.31 2.72 -8.26
N ASP A 17 -7.27 3.04 -7.49
CA ASP A 17 -7.33 4.16 -6.54
C ASP A 17 -7.21 5.51 -7.28
N PRO A 18 -7.85 6.60 -6.79
CA PRO A 18 -7.90 7.89 -7.51
C PRO A 18 -6.54 8.47 -7.92
N ASN A 19 -5.49 8.19 -7.14
CA ASN A 19 -4.14 8.73 -7.35
C ASN A 19 -3.15 7.73 -7.98
N ALA A 20 -3.63 6.58 -8.48
CA ALA A 20 -2.78 5.54 -9.04
C ALA A 20 -2.46 5.73 -10.53
N VAL A 21 -3.12 6.67 -11.20
CA VAL A 21 -2.95 6.91 -12.65
C VAL A 21 -1.48 7.21 -12.97
N GLY A 22 -0.90 6.40 -13.85
CA GLY A 22 0.51 6.53 -14.27
C GLY A 22 1.53 6.08 -13.23
N GLN A 23 1.12 5.46 -12.12
CA GLN A 23 2.05 4.80 -11.21
C GLN A 23 2.45 3.43 -11.75
N GLU A 24 3.71 3.07 -11.53
CA GLU A 24 4.25 1.74 -11.80
C GLU A 24 4.54 1.01 -10.48
N GLN A 25 4.86 -0.28 -10.58
CA GLN A 25 5.27 -1.12 -9.45
C GLN A 25 6.44 -0.50 -8.67
N PHE A 26 7.33 0.19 -9.39
CA PHE A 26 8.45 0.95 -8.85
C PHE A 26 8.43 2.33 -9.48
N SER A 27 8.34 3.38 -8.67
CA SER A 27 8.37 4.75 -9.20
C SER A 27 9.08 5.71 -8.23
N PRO A 28 9.78 6.74 -8.74
CA PRO A 28 10.38 7.75 -7.88
C PRO A 28 9.30 8.52 -7.13
N SER A 29 9.62 9.01 -5.92
CA SER A 29 8.76 9.94 -5.20
C SER A 29 8.36 11.15 -6.05
N SER A 30 7.21 11.75 -5.73
CA SER A 30 6.67 12.88 -6.50
C SER A 30 7.51 14.13 -6.29
N LEU A 31 7.47 15.05 -7.26
CA LEU A 31 8.13 16.35 -7.14
C LEU A 31 7.71 17.05 -5.83
N GLY A 32 8.69 17.55 -5.08
CA GLY A 32 8.46 18.19 -3.78
C GLY A 32 8.55 17.26 -2.56
N TRP A 33 8.59 15.94 -2.76
CA TRP A 33 8.90 14.97 -1.70
C TRP A 33 10.41 14.66 -1.63
N PRO A 34 10.93 14.22 -0.47
CA PRO A 34 12.28 13.67 -0.39
C PRO A 34 12.49 12.54 -1.42
N PRO A 35 13.70 12.34 -1.95
CA PRO A 35 13.97 11.28 -2.90
C PRO A 35 13.89 9.91 -2.22
N PHE A 36 12.93 9.09 -2.64
CA PHE A 36 12.83 7.67 -2.29
C PHE A 36 12.11 6.91 -3.41
N MET A 37 12.28 5.59 -3.44
CA MET A 37 11.52 4.71 -4.34
C MET A 37 10.17 4.35 -3.72
N ARG A 38 9.06 4.64 -4.41
CA ARG A 38 7.77 4.02 -4.12
C ARG A 38 7.76 2.59 -4.65
N VAL A 39 7.38 1.65 -3.81
CA VAL A 39 7.19 0.24 -4.17
C VAL A 39 5.73 -0.10 -3.95
N ASN A 40 5.01 -0.45 -5.01
CA ASN A 40 3.57 -0.71 -5.01
C ASN A 40 3.29 -2.22 -5.19
N PRO A 41 3.56 -3.09 -4.20
CA PRO A 41 3.55 -4.55 -4.38
C PRO A 41 2.18 -5.11 -4.80
N ILE A 42 1.10 -4.38 -4.51
CA ILE A 42 -0.28 -4.79 -4.75
C ILE A 42 -0.96 -3.95 -5.85
N LEU A 43 -0.19 -3.26 -6.70
CA LEU A 43 -0.73 -2.32 -7.69
C LEU A 43 -1.83 -2.97 -8.55
N ASP A 44 -1.60 -4.20 -9.01
CA ASP A 44 -2.53 -4.93 -9.88
C ASP A 44 -3.53 -5.82 -9.11
N TRP A 45 -3.55 -5.77 -7.77
CA TRP A 45 -4.48 -6.58 -6.99
C TRP A 45 -5.90 -6.05 -7.08
N SER A 46 -6.84 -6.97 -7.32
CA SER A 46 -8.26 -6.68 -7.15
C SER A 46 -8.63 -6.59 -5.67
N TYR A 47 -9.79 -6.01 -5.38
CA TYR A 47 -10.38 -6.01 -4.03
C TYR A 47 -10.51 -7.44 -3.46
N ARG A 48 -10.80 -8.42 -4.33
CA ARG A 48 -10.91 -9.83 -3.94
C ARG A 48 -9.57 -10.40 -3.51
N ASP A 49 -8.49 -10.09 -4.23
CA ASP A 49 -7.14 -10.59 -3.91
C ASP A 49 -6.68 -10.09 -2.55
N VAL A 50 -6.96 -8.81 -2.28
CA VAL A 50 -6.70 -8.19 -0.97
C VAL A 50 -7.41 -8.94 0.15
N TRP A 51 -8.72 -9.18 0.03
CA TRP A 51 -9.47 -9.90 1.05
C TRP A 51 -9.03 -11.35 1.20
N ALA A 52 -8.77 -12.03 0.09
CA ALA A 52 -8.27 -13.39 0.11
C ALA A 52 -6.95 -13.48 0.90
N PHE A 53 -6.03 -12.53 0.70
CA PHE A 53 -4.79 -12.44 1.46
C PHE A 53 -5.04 -12.19 2.95
N LEU A 54 -5.82 -11.16 3.30
CA LEU A 54 -6.09 -10.81 4.70
C LEU A 54 -6.67 -11.99 5.48
N LEU A 55 -7.67 -12.67 4.92
CA LEU A 55 -8.34 -13.80 5.56
C LEU A 55 -7.46 -15.05 5.61
N THR A 56 -6.79 -15.39 4.52
CA THR A 56 -5.93 -16.59 4.44
C THR A 56 -4.73 -16.47 5.39
N CYS A 57 -4.12 -15.29 5.44
CA CYS A 57 -2.96 -15.01 6.29
C CYS A 57 -3.35 -14.57 7.71
N LYS A 58 -4.64 -14.49 8.03
CA LYS A 58 -5.17 -14.05 9.34
C LYS A 58 -4.57 -12.70 9.78
N VAL A 59 -4.41 -11.79 8.83
CA VAL A 59 -3.90 -10.44 9.09
C VAL A 59 -4.96 -9.66 9.84
N GLN A 60 -4.59 -8.97 10.91
CA GLN A 60 -5.51 -8.08 11.61
C GLN A 60 -5.91 -6.92 10.69
N TYR A 61 -7.21 -6.69 10.55
CA TYR A 61 -7.79 -5.59 9.78
C TYR A 61 -8.77 -4.78 10.65
N CYS A 62 -9.15 -3.59 10.17
CA CYS A 62 -10.07 -2.72 10.89
C CYS A 62 -11.46 -3.34 11.01
N SER A 63 -12.00 -3.49 12.23
CA SER A 63 -13.32 -4.11 12.47
C SER A 63 -14.50 -3.34 11.84
N LEU A 64 -14.27 -2.14 11.31
CA LEU A 64 -15.29 -1.41 10.55
C LEU A 64 -15.62 -2.09 9.22
N TYR A 65 -14.69 -2.88 8.65
CA TYR A 65 -14.98 -3.65 7.43
C TYR A 65 -16.03 -4.73 7.65
N ASP A 66 -16.15 -5.29 8.86
CA ASP A 66 -17.18 -6.28 9.19
C ASP A 66 -18.60 -5.69 9.17
N LYS A 67 -18.71 -4.36 9.29
CA LYS A 67 -19.99 -3.63 9.28
C LYS A 67 -20.46 -3.22 7.88
N GLY A 68 -19.65 -3.44 6.84
CA GLY A 68 -19.97 -3.07 5.46
C GLY A 68 -19.92 -1.57 5.17
N GLU A 69 -19.40 -0.74 6.08
CA GLU A 69 -19.40 0.73 5.96
C GLU A 69 -18.22 1.28 5.13
N TYR A 70 -17.24 0.44 4.76
CA TYR A 70 -16.03 0.86 4.05
C TYR A 70 -15.73 -0.03 2.85
N VAL A 71 -15.55 0.61 1.68
CA VAL A 71 -15.21 -0.03 0.40
C VAL A 71 -13.73 0.11 0.03
N GLU A 72 -12.98 0.97 0.72
CA GLU A 72 -11.58 1.23 0.41
C GLU A 72 -10.67 0.58 1.45
N ILE A 73 -9.82 -0.37 1.03
CA ILE A 73 -8.81 -0.98 1.87
C ILE A 73 -7.49 -0.25 1.63
N LEU A 74 -7.20 0.72 2.50
CA LEU A 74 -5.84 1.21 2.65
C LEU A 74 -5.03 0.18 3.42
N LEU A 75 -4.33 -0.69 2.70
CA LEU A 75 -3.31 -1.55 3.29
C LEU A 75 -2.06 -0.73 3.57
N LEU A 76 -2.01 -0.10 4.75
CA LEU A 76 -0.74 0.30 5.31
C LEU A 76 -0.10 -0.91 5.96
N LEU A 77 0.55 -1.77 5.16
CA LEU A 77 1.37 -2.84 5.71
C LEU A 77 2.59 -2.21 6.39
N ARG A 78 2.54 -2.12 7.72
CA ARG A 78 3.72 -1.85 8.52
C ARG A 78 4.61 -3.09 8.50
N PHE A 79 5.44 -3.19 7.48
CA PHE A 79 6.59 -4.08 7.52
C PHE A 79 7.60 -3.48 8.51
N HIS A 80 7.81 -4.16 9.64
CA HIS A 80 8.96 -3.89 10.49
C HIS A 80 10.15 -4.61 9.83
N PHE A 81 11.04 -3.83 9.21
CA PHE A 81 12.36 -4.28 8.76
C PHE A 81 13.43 -3.74 9.70
#